data_AF-A0A355BX94-F1
#
_entry.id   AF-A0A355BX94-F1
#
_cell.length_a   1.000
_cell.length_b   1.000
_cell.length_c   1.000
_cell.angle_alpha   90.00
_cell.angle_beta   90.00
_cell.angle_gamma   90.00
#
_symmetry.space_group_name_H-M   'P 1'
#
loop_
_entity.id
_entity.type
_entity.pdbx_description
1 polymer ?
#
loop_
_entity_poly.entity_id
_entity_poly.type
_entity_poly.pdbx_seq_one_letter_code
_entity_poly.pdbx_strand_id
1 'polypeptide(L)'
;MDKISETILKFLRLDGFVSNLTGYVEARIELLKTEIREDLGKALSRAMVSIALFLVGFLFLIFFSLGLAHFINQYFEDSYVGFWAVAGIYALLFLLVLVFKENILKSFEAHFKELTKRKAK
;
A
#
# COMPACT_ATOMS: atom_id res chain seq x y z
N MET A 1 45.06 7.96 33.42
CA MET A 1 45.15 8.70 32.12
C MET A 1 44.10 9.82 32.06
N ASP A 2 43.62 10.29 33.22
CA ASP A 2 42.27 10.88 33.32
C ASP A 2 42.28 12.42 33.38
N LYS A 3 43.37 13.01 33.90
CA LYS A 3 43.49 14.46 34.11
C LYS A 3 43.60 15.28 32.82
N ILE A 4 44.24 14.70 31.80
CA ILE A 4 44.45 15.38 30.50
C ILE A 4 43.13 15.38 29.71
N SER A 5 42.41 14.25 29.68
CA SER A 5 41.10 14.16 29.05
C SER A 5 40.08 15.11 29.65
N GLU A 6 40.01 15.22 30.99
CA GLU A 6 39.13 16.19 31.67
C GLU A 6 39.45 17.65 31.32
N THR A 7 40.73 17.99 31.21
CA THR A 7 41.17 19.35 30.89
C THR A 7 40.84 19.70 29.44
N ILE A 8 41.01 18.76 28.50
CA ILE A 8 40.63 18.93 27.10
C ILE A 8 39.12 19.05 26.96
N LEU A 9 38.33 18.21 27.63
CA LEU A 9 36.85 18.29 27.66
C LEU A 9 36.36 19.67 28.15
N LYS A 10 36.97 20.17 29.24
CA LYS A 10 36.63 21.45 29.86
C LYS A 10 37.07 22.65 29.02
N PHE A 11 38.24 22.58 28.37
CA PHE A 11 38.76 23.62 27.46
C PHE A 11 37.90 23.74 26.19
N LEU A 12 37.38 22.62 25.71
CA LEU A 12 36.66 22.54 24.43
C LEU A 12 35.12 22.70 24.61
N ARG A 13 34.65 23.02 25.84
CA ARG A 13 33.23 23.17 26.22
C ARG A 13 32.35 22.04 25.66
N LEU A 14 32.90 20.83 25.59
CA LEU A 14 32.32 19.68 24.89
C LEU A 14 30.98 19.25 25.52
N ASP A 15 30.76 19.52 26.81
CA ASP A 15 29.48 19.28 27.49
C ASP A 15 28.32 20.03 26.81
N GLY A 16 28.56 21.29 26.40
CA GLY A 16 27.57 22.09 25.68
C GLY A 16 27.38 21.59 24.25
N PHE A 17 28.45 21.16 23.58
CA PHE A 17 28.37 20.60 22.22
C PHE A 17 27.61 19.27 22.20
N VAL A 18 27.89 18.39 23.16
CA VAL A 18 27.21 17.10 23.34
C VAL A 18 25.73 17.33 23.65
N SER A 19 25.39 18.27 24.54
CA SER A 19 24.00 18.60 24.85
C SER A 19 23.22 19.09 23.61
N ASN A 20 23.81 19.98 22.80
CA ASN A 20 23.19 20.45 21.56
C ASN A 20 23.07 19.34 20.50
N LEU A 21 24.06 18.45 20.40
CA LEU A 21 24.00 17.29 19.50
C LEU A 21 22.89 16.31 19.92
N THR A 22 22.78 16.04 21.22
CA THR A 22 21.71 15.18 21.77
C THR A 22 20.34 15.76 21.45
N GLY A 23 20.13 17.06 21.68
CA GLY A 23 18.87 17.72 21.34
C GLY A 23 18.56 17.69 19.84
N TYR A 24 19.58 17.79 18.98
CA TYR A 24 19.41 17.65 17.54
C TYR A 24 19.03 16.21 17.14
N VAL A 25 19.65 15.20 17.75
CA VAL A 25 19.31 13.78 17.51
C VAL A 25 17.90 13.47 17.99
N GLU A 26 17.50 13.96 19.17
CA GLU A 26 16.13 13.82 19.68
C GLU A 26 15.12 14.46 18.73
N ALA A 27 15.37 15.69 18.26
CA ALA A 27 14.53 16.35 17.28
C ALA A 27 14.43 15.56 15.97
N ARG A 28 15.54 14.97 15.50
CA ARG A 28 15.53 14.10 14.30
C ARG A 28 14.70 12.84 14.50
N ILE A 29 14.77 12.21 15.67
CA ILE A 29 13.96 11.03 16.00
C ILE A 29 12.48 11.40 16.08
N GLU A 30 12.15 12.55 16.67
CA GLU A 30 10.77 13.04 16.78
C GLU A 30 10.17 13.37 15.40
N LEU A 31 10.95 14.02 14.54
CA LEU A 31 10.58 14.26 13.13
C LEU A 31 10.33 12.94 12.40
N LEU A 32 11.25 11.97 12.51
CA LEU A 32 11.09 10.67 11.86
C LEU A 32 9.84 9.92 12.34
N LYS A 33 9.55 9.95 13.65
CA LYS A 33 8.34 9.35 14.23
C LYS A 33 7.07 9.99 13.67
N THR A 34 7.10 11.30 13.46
CA THR A 34 5.98 12.07 12.91
C THR A 34 5.77 11.77 11.43
N GLU A 35 6.84 11.78 10.65
CA GLU A 35 6.83 11.46 9.22
C GLU A 35 6.31 10.04 8.97
N ILE A 36 6.75 9.06 9.76
CA ILE A 36 6.23 7.68 9.68
C ILE A 36 4.73 7.64 9.94
N ARG A 37 4.23 8.37 10.94
CA ARG A 37 2.79 8.41 11.25
C ARG A 37 1.99 9.05 10.12
N GLU A 38 2.48 10.14 9.55
CA GLU A 38 1.82 10.81 8.42
C GLU A 38 1.79 9.93 7.18
N ASP A 39 2.92 9.32 6.81
CA ASP A 39 3.01 8.46 5.63
C ASP A 39 2.15 7.21 5.78
N LEU A 40 2.17 6.57 6.95
CA LEU A 40 1.28 5.46 7.26
C LEU A 40 -0.19 5.90 7.19
N GLY A 41 -0.54 7.05 7.75
CA GLY A 41 -1.89 7.61 7.67
C GLY A 41 -2.34 7.83 6.23
N LYS A 42 -1.52 8.51 5.42
CA LYS A 42 -1.81 8.77 3.99
C LYS A 42 -1.90 7.49 3.17
N ALA A 43 -1.09 6.48 3.48
CA ALA A 43 -1.14 5.18 2.80
C ALA A 43 -2.40 4.40 3.19
N LEU A 44 -2.72 4.32 4.49
CA LEU A 44 -3.92 3.67 5.00
C LEU A 44 -5.19 4.31 4.45
N SER A 45 -5.32 5.63 4.50
CA SER A 45 -6.50 6.34 3.97
C SER A 45 -6.69 6.07 2.49
N ARG A 46 -5.63 6.12 1.67
CA ARG A 46 -5.71 5.80 0.24
C ARG A 46 -6.08 4.33 0.00
N ALA A 47 -5.49 3.41 0.74
CA ALA A 47 -5.80 1.99 0.64
C ALA A 47 -7.26 1.69 0.99
N MET A 48 -7.77 2.27 2.09
CA MET A 48 -9.16 2.08 2.51
C MET A 48 -10.16 2.58 1.47
N VAL A 49 -9.94 3.79 0.93
CA VAL A 49 -10.80 4.34 -0.13
C VAL A 49 -10.73 3.49 -1.39
N SER A 50 -9.53 3.05 -1.79
CA SER A 50 -9.36 2.19 -2.97
C SER A 50 -10.05 0.84 -2.80
N ILE A 51 -9.94 0.20 -1.63
CA ILE A 51 -10.59 -1.08 -1.33
C ILE A 51 -12.11 -0.90 -1.32
N ALA A 52 -12.62 0.17 -0.70
CA ALA A 52 -14.05 0.46 -0.67
C ALA A 52 -14.62 0.66 -2.09
N LEU A 53 -13.95 1.47 -2.92
CA LEU A 53 -14.33 1.66 -4.33
C LEU A 53 -14.30 0.36 -5.11
N PHE A 54 -13.24 -0.44 -4.94
CA PHE A 54 -13.13 -1.74 -5.59
C PHE A 54 -14.27 -2.68 -5.19
N LEU A 55 -14.56 -2.76 -3.89
CA LEU A 55 -15.64 -3.60 -3.36
C LEU A 55 -17.00 -3.18 -3.91
N VAL A 56 -17.32 -1.88 -3.88
CA VAL A 56 -18.59 -1.35 -4.41
C VAL A 56 -18.71 -1.57 -5.91
N GLY A 57 -17.65 -1.31 -6.68
CA GLY A 57 -17.63 -1.55 -8.12
C GLY A 57 -17.76 -3.04 -8.47
N PHE A 58 -17.12 -3.91 -7.69
CA PHE A 58 -17.23 -5.35 -7.84
C PHE A 58 -18.65 -5.85 -7.52
N LEU A 59 -19.27 -5.35 -6.45
CA LEU A 59 -20.66 -5.65 -6.13
C LEU A 59 -21.59 -5.20 -7.26
N PHE A 60 -21.42 -3.97 -7.75
CA PHE A 60 -22.19 -3.45 -8.88
C PHE A 60 -22.09 -4.35 -10.10
N LEU A 61 -20.88 -4.81 -10.46
CA LEU A 61 -20.66 -5.74 -11.56
C LEU A 61 -21.40 -7.07 -11.36
N ILE A 62 -21.35 -7.64 -10.14
CA ILE A 62 -22.10 -8.87 -9.82
C ILE A 62 -23.60 -8.65 -10.03
N PHE A 63 -24.17 -7.61 -9.41
CA PHE A 63 -25.60 -7.31 -9.50
C PHE A 63 -26.03 -6.99 -10.94
N PHE A 64 -25.22 -6.24 -11.68
CA PHE A 64 -25.45 -5.94 -13.09
C PHE A 64 -25.42 -7.20 -13.95
N SER A 65 -24.47 -8.09 -13.69
CA SER A 65 -24.34 -9.40 -14.36
C SER A 65 -25.54 -10.31 -14.07
N LEU A 66 -26.02 -10.34 -12.81
CA LEU A 66 -27.22 -11.07 -12.42
C LEU A 66 -28.48 -10.49 -13.08
N GLY A 67 -28.60 -9.16 -13.14
CA GLY A 67 -29.70 -8.47 -13.82
C GLY A 67 -29.74 -8.78 -15.31
N LEU A 68 -28.58 -8.72 -15.98
CA LEU A 68 -28.45 -9.10 -17.39
C LEU A 68 -28.78 -10.58 -17.64
N ALA A 69 -28.30 -11.48 -16.79
CA ALA A 69 -28.62 -12.91 -16.87
C ALA A 69 -30.13 -13.15 -16.77
N HIS A 70 -30.78 -12.48 -15.82
CA HIS A 70 -32.21 -12.61 -15.60
C HIS A 70 -33.03 -12.00 -16.75
N PHE A 71 -32.58 -10.89 -17.33
CA PHE A 71 -33.20 -10.27 -18.50
C PHE A 71 -33.10 -11.16 -19.75
N ILE A 72 -31.94 -11.78 -19.98
CA ILE A 72 -31.73 -12.72 -21.09
C ILE A 72 -32.55 -14.01 -20.89
N ASN A 73 -32.60 -14.54 -19.67
CA ASN A 73 -33.44 -15.69 -19.30
C ASN A 73 -34.94 -15.42 -19.40
N GLN A 74 -35.38 -14.15 -19.46
CA GLN A 74 -36.80 -13.85 -19.67
C GLN A 74 -37.20 -13.95 -21.16
N TYR A 75 -36.21 -13.85 -22.06
CA TYR A 75 -36.39 -13.99 -23.50
C TYR A 75 -36.24 -15.43 -24.01
N PHE A 76 -35.47 -16.26 -23.28
CA PHE A 76 -35.31 -17.68 -23.54
C PHE A 76 -36.06 -18.44 -22.44
N GLU A 77 -37.09 -19.21 -22.77
CA GLU A 77 -37.94 -19.94 -21.80
C GLU A 77 -37.18 -20.87 -20.84
N ASP A 78 -35.90 -21.16 -21.12
CA ASP A 78 -35.01 -21.98 -20.30
C ASP A 78 -34.20 -21.15 -19.29
N SER A 79 -34.35 -21.46 -18.00
CA SER A 79 -33.82 -20.68 -16.85
C SER A 79 -32.28 -20.67 -16.70
N TYR A 80 -31.54 -21.40 -17.52
CA TYR A 80 -30.11 -21.66 -17.31
C TYR A 80 -29.17 -20.85 -18.22
N VAL A 81 -29.67 -20.27 -19.31
CA VAL A 81 -28.83 -19.63 -20.35
C VAL A 81 -28.11 -18.39 -19.82
N GLY A 82 -28.79 -17.58 -19.01
CA GLY A 82 -28.22 -16.40 -18.37
C GLY A 82 -27.08 -16.73 -17.41
N PHE A 83 -27.15 -17.85 -16.68
CA PHE A 83 -26.08 -18.28 -15.79
C PHE A 83 -24.84 -18.75 -16.55
N TRP A 84 -25.02 -19.43 -17.69
CA TRP A 84 -23.90 -19.81 -18.57
C TRP A 84 -23.20 -18.60 -19.19
N ALA A 85 -23.94 -17.56 -19.56
CA ALA A 85 -23.36 -16.30 -20.07
C ALA A 85 -22.50 -15.61 -19.00
N VAL A 86 -22.99 -15.56 -17.76
CA VAL A 86 -22.25 -15.00 -16.62
C VAL A 86 -21.03 -15.84 -16.29
N ALA A 87 -21.15 -17.17 -16.29
CA ALA A 87 -20.02 -18.08 -16.11
C ALA A 87 -18.95 -17.88 -17.20
N GLY A 88 -19.35 -17.65 -18.45
CA GLY A 88 -18.43 -17.31 -19.54
C GLY A 88 -17.67 -16.00 -19.29
N ILE A 89 -18.36 -14.95 -18.83
CA ILE A 89 -17.73 -13.67 -18.49
C ILE A 89 -16.73 -13.81 -17.34
N TYR A 90 -17.10 -14.54 -16.28
CA TYR A 90 -16.19 -14.80 -15.16
C TYR A 90 -15.01 -15.70 -15.56
N ALA A 91 -15.21 -16.67 -16.44
CA ALA A 91 -14.12 -17.49 -16.99
C ALA A 91 -13.15 -16.65 -17.85
N LEU A 92 -13.68 -15.69 -18.63
CA LEU A 92 -12.89 -14.76 -19.41
C LEU A 92 -12.08 -13.80 -18.52
N LEU A 93 -12.70 -13.26 -17.46
CA LEU A 93 -12.01 -12.48 -16.43
C LEU A 93 -10.92 -13.29 -15.75
N PHE A 94 -11.19 -14.56 -15.42
CA PHE A 94 -10.21 -15.46 -14.80
C PHE A 94 -9.02 -15.72 -15.73
N LEU A 95 -9.27 -15.98 -17.01
CA LEU A 95 -8.22 -16.10 -18.04
C LEU A 95 -7.40 -14.81 -18.17
N LEU A 96 -8.06 -13.66 -18.18
CA LEU A 96 -7.40 -12.36 -18.27
C LEU A 96 -6.51 -12.14 -17.04
N VAL A 97 -6.99 -12.43 -15.84
CA VAL A 97 -6.16 -12.39 -14.63
C VAL A 97 -4.98 -13.35 -14.71
N LEU A 98 -5.15 -14.57 -15.24
CA LEU A 98 -4.05 -15.51 -15.40
C LEU A 98 -2.97 -15.03 -16.38
N VAL A 99 -3.36 -14.34 -17.46
CA VAL A 99 -2.40 -13.77 -18.42
C VAL A 99 -1.70 -12.55 -17.83
N PHE A 100 -2.44 -11.68 -17.13
CA PHE A 100 -1.89 -10.48 -16.51
C PHE A 100 -1.20 -10.74 -15.17
N LYS A 101 -1.30 -11.96 -14.60
CA LYS A 101 -0.72 -12.31 -13.29
C LYS A 101 0.76 -11.96 -13.23
N GLU A 102 1.52 -12.23 -14.29
CA GLU A 102 2.96 -11.96 -14.30
C GLU A 102 3.29 -10.48 -14.40
N ASN A 103 2.47 -9.70 -15.11
CA ASN A 103 2.62 -8.24 -15.16
C ASN A 103 2.23 -7.58 -13.84
N ILE A 104 1.18 -8.07 -13.18
CA ILE A 104 0.77 -7.60 -11.86
C ILE A 104 1.85 -7.94 -10.83
N LEU A 105 2.39 -9.16 -10.86
CA LEU A 105 3.45 -9.60 -9.94
C LEU A 105 4.74 -8.80 -10.15
N LYS A 106 5.16 -8.59 -11.41
CA LYS A 106 6.34 -7.77 -11.74
C LYS A 106 6.15 -6.30 -11.35
N SER A 107 4.96 -5.75 -11.52
CA SER A 107 4.64 -4.37 -11.11
C SER A 107 4.66 -4.21 -9.58
N PHE A 108 4.10 -5.19 -8.86
CA PHE A 108 4.16 -5.24 -7.40
C PHE A 108 5.60 -5.40 -6.89
N GLU A 109 6.37 -6.32 -7.48
CA GLU A 109 7.78 -6.52 -7.15
C GLU A 109 8.62 -5.28 -7.44
N ALA A 110 8.38 -4.59 -8.57
CA ALA A 110 9.06 -3.35 -8.90
C ALA A 110 8.78 -2.25 -7.88
N HIS A 111 7.52 -2.08 -7.46
CA HIS A 111 7.13 -1.13 -6.42
C HIS A 111 7.74 -1.49 -5.05
N PHE A 112 7.74 -2.77 -4.67
CA PHE A 112 8.34 -3.22 -3.41
C PHE A 112 9.86 -3.06 -3.39
N LYS A 113 10.52 -3.31 -4.53
CA LYS A 113 11.97 -3.14 -4.68
C LYS A 113 12.38 -1.67 -4.63
N GLU A 114 11.54 -0.77 -5.14
CA GLU A 114 11.77 0.68 -5.06
C GLU A 114 11.62 1.21 -3.64
N LEU A 115 10.64 0.70 -2.87
CA LEU A 115 10.45 1.02 -1.46
C LEU A 115 11.58 0.50 -0.56
N THR A 116 12.10 -0.70 -0.83
CA THR A 116 13.25 -1.26 -0.08
C THR A 116 14.57 -0.56 -0.43
N LYS A 117 14.76 -0.13 -1.69
CA LYS A 117 15.96 0.60 -2.12
C LYS A 117 16.02 2.03 -1.60
N ARG A 118 14.86 2.71 -1.45
CA ARG A 118 14.78 4.04 -0.82
C ARG A 118 15.08 4.04 0.68
N LYS A 119 14.84 2.94 1.39
CA LYS A 119 15.11 2.83 2.83
C LYS A 119 16.57 2.47 3.16
N ALA A 120 17.35 2.07 2.15
CA ALA A 120 18.74 1.63 2.30
C ALA A 120 19.78 2.70 1.89
N LYS A 121 19.33 3.92 1.56
CA LYS A 121 20.18 5.06 1.23
C LYS A 121 19.79 6.24 2.12
#